data_AF-A0A1G5BFM6-F1
#
_entry.id   AF-A0A1G5BFM6-F1
#
_cell.length_a   1.000
_cell.length_b   1.000
_cell.length_c   1.000
_cell.angle_alpha   90.00
_cell.angle_beta   90.00
_cell.angle_gamma   90.00
#
_symmetry.space_group_name_H-M   'P 1'
#
loop_
_entity.id
_entity.type
_entity.pdbx_description
1 polymer ?
#
loop_
_entity_poly.entity_id
_entity_poly.type
_entity_poly.pdbx_seq_one_letter_code
_entity_poly.pdbx_strand_id
1 'polypeptide(L)'
;MKSPESEEPIYNTMPSEEELINLLHTHHEKDDPRSHFYVRTHVIPEVNWLNVIGKFILSLCISLLVSLIFFYSSKPFIPAYASMSVPLVFAASMFFIVLIRARAILVWIIRIYQRFAPLELRDKCRYEPSCSMYMIQAIEKYGAVKGLSLGIRRLRRCNITGGGYDYP
;
A
#
# COMPACT_ATOMS: atom_id res chain seq x y z
N MET A 1 6.12 55.14 -17.99
CA MET A 1 6.64 54.37 -16.85
C MET A 1 5.74 54.64 -15.66
N LYS A 2 4.83 53.71 -15.36
CA LYS A 2 3.94 53.75 -14.20
C LYS A 2 4.67 52.97 -13.10
N SER A 3 4.82 53.57 -11.92
CA SER A 3 5.47 52.97 -10.76
C SER A 3 4.85 51.60 -10.46
N PRO A 4 5.63 50.55 -10.10
CA PRO A 4 5.05 49.33 -9.58
C PRO A 4 4.42 49.65 -8.22
N GLU A 5 3.12 49.39 -8.13
CA GLU A 5 2.34 49.38 -6.90
C GLU A 5 2.88 48.24 -6.04
N SER A 6 3.53 48.58 -4.94
CA SER A 6 4.02 47.60 -3.97
C SER A 6 2.81 47.01 -3.25
N GLU A 7 2.43 45.79 -3.60
CA GLU A 7 1.55 44.96 -2.77
C GLU A 7 2.27 44.67 -1.44
N GLU A 8 1.95 45.47 -0.42
CA GLU A 8 2.31 45.18 0.97
C GLU A 8 1.59 43.89 1.43
N PRO A 9 2.27 43.01 2.18
CA PRO A 9 1.65 41.79 2.68
C PRO A 9 0.58 42.13 3.72
N ILE A 10 -0.63 41.62 3.52
CA ILE A 10 -1.77 41.73 4.44
C ILE A 10 -1.44 40.99 5.75
N TYR A 11 -0.76 41.67 6.67
CA TYR A 11 -0.74 41.35 8.08
C TYR A 11 -1.28 42.59 8.77
N ASN A 12 -2.59 42.62 9.07
CA ASN A 12 -3.23 43.42 10.12
C ASN A 12 -4.76 43.48 9.95
N THR A 13 -5.46 42.48 10.49
CA THR A 13 -6.72 42.57 11.25
C THR A 13 -7.08 41.15 11.69
N MET A 14 -7.28 40.90 12.99
CA MET A 14 -7.89 39.63 13.42
C MET A 14 -9.27 39.53 12.77
N PRO A 15 -9.63 38.39 12.15
CA PRO A 15 -10.96 38.19 11.57
C PRO A 15 -12.03 38.47 12.62
N SER A 16 -13.17 39.00 12.17
CA SER A 16 -14.34 39.10 13.05
C SER A 16 -14.75 37.72 13.56
N GLU A 17 -15.42 37.65 14.72
CA GLU A 17 -15.85 36.36 15.30
C GLU A 17 -16.70 35.54 14.32
N GLU A 18 -17.58 36.19 13.55
CA GLU A 18 -18.38 35.57 12.49
C GLU A 18 -17.51 35.03 11.34
N GLU A 19 -16.47 35.76 10.94
CA GLU A 19 -15.55 35.33 9.89
C GLU A 19 -14.69 34.13 10.35
N LEU A 20 -14.30 34.11 11.63
CA LEU A 20 -13.64 32.96 12.24
C LEU A 20 -14.57 31.73 12.25
N ILE A 21 -15.84 31.90 12.61
CA ILE A 21 -16.84 30.81 12.60
C ILE A 21 -17.05 30.28 11.17
N ASN A 22 -17.18 31.17 10.17
CA ASN A 22 -17.32 30.77 8.77
C ASN A 22 -16.05 30.06 8.25
N LEU A 23 -14.86 30.55 8.59
CA LEU A 23 -13.60 29.89 8.27
C LEU A 23 -13.54 28.50 8.90
N LEU A 24 -13.86 28.37 10.20
CA LEU A 24 -13.90 27.08 10.88
C LEU A 24 -14.90 26.12 10.26
N HIS A 25 -16.10 26.60 9.89
CA HIS A 25 -17.12 25.78 9.24
C HIS A 25 -16.65 25.29 7.87
N THR A 26 -16.08 26.17 7.04
CA THR A 26 -15.57 25.79 5.72
C THR A 26 -14.37 24.84 5.81
N HIS A 27 -13.50 25.00 6.80
CA HIS A 27 -12.41 24.06 7.08
C HIS A 27 -12.95 22.69 7.48
N HIS A 28 -13.89 22.64 8.44
CA HIS A 28 -14.52 21.40 8.86
C HIS A 28 -15.21 20.67 7.70
N GLU A 29 -15.88 21.41 6.81
CA GLU A 29 -16.53 20.82 5.65
C GLU A 29 -15.51 20.24 4.66
N LYS A 30 -14.37 20.88 4.43
CA LYS A 30 -13.30 20.31 3.58
C LYS A 30 -12.64 19.06 4.19
N ASP A 31 -12.70 18.91 5.52
CA ASP A 31 -12.10 17.79 6.24
C ASP A 31 -13.06 16.61 6.44
N ASP A 32 -14.37 16.77 6.22
CA ASP A 32 -15.34 15.66 6.31
C ASP A 32 -15.33 14.84 5.00
N PRO A 33 -14.93 13.54 5.00
CA PRO A 33 -14.94 12.69 3.81
C PRO A 33 -16.32 12.45 3.20
N ARG A 34 -17.39 12.87 3.91
CA ARG A 34 -18.77 12.84 3.42
C ARG A 34 -19.19 14.13 2.72
N SER A 35 -18.41 15.21 2.86
CA SER A 35 -18.75 16.49 2.24
C SER A 35 -18.49 16.47 0.74
N HIS A 36 -19.21 17.34 0.03
CA HIS A 36 -19.02 17.50 -1.41
C HIS A 36 -17.75 18.32 -1.76
N PHE A 37 -17.17 19.00 -0.75
CA PHE A 37 -15.97 19.82 -0.87
C PHE A 37 -14.70 19.10 -0.40
N TYR A 38 -14.83 17.83 0.02
CA TYR A 38 -13.71 17.03 0.49
C TYR A 38 -12.68 16.82 -0.63
N VAL A 39 -11.44 17.22 -0.37
CA VAL A 39 -10.32 17.01 -1.29
C VAL A 39 -9.33 16.04 -0.66
N ARG A 40 -9.18 14.89 -1.30
CA ARG A 40 -8.25 13.86 -0.85
C ARG A 40 -6.83 14.19 -1.28
N THR A 41 -5.88 14.13 -0.34
CA THR A 41 -4.46 14.24 -0.67
C THR A 41 -3.91 12.87 -1.08
N HIS A 42 -3.40 12.78 -2.30
CA HIS A 42 -2.83 11.54 -2.84
C HIS A 42 -1.31 11.54 -2.73
N VAL A 43 -0.79 10.83 -1.73
CA VAL A 43 0.65 10.54 -1.66
C VAL A 43 0.96 9.45 -2.69
N ILE A 44 1.87 9.75 -3.63
CA ILE A 44 2.39 8.77 -4.60
C ILE A 44 3.52 8.00 -3.90
N PRO A 45 3.39 6.68 -3.70
CA PRO A 45 4.44 5.92 -3.02
C PRO A 45 5.69 5.80 -3.90
N GLU A 46 6.84 6.12 -3.32
CA GLU A 46 8.13 5.82 -3.95
C GLU A 46 8.44 4.32 -3.85
N VAL A 47 8.50 3.65 -5.00
CA VAL A 47 8.87 2.24 -5.07
C VAL A 47 10.34 2.12 -5.43
N ASN A 48 11.14 1.62 -4.49
CA ASN A 48 12.54 1.29 -4.75
C ASN A 48 12.64 -0.10 -5.39
N TRP A 49 12.75 -0.12 -6.72
CA TRP A 49 12.79 -1.35 -7.52
C TRP A 49 14.03 -2.20 -7.25
N LEU A 50 15.18 -1.60 -6.95
CA LEU A 50 16.41 -2.33 -6.64
C LEU A 50 16.24 -3.20 -5.40
N ASN A 51 15.60 -2.67 -4.36
CA ASN A 51 15.35 -3.42 -3.13
C ASN A 51 14.36 -4.56 -3.34
N VAL A 52 13.37 -4.37 -4.22
CA VAL A 52 12.37 -5.39 -4.53
C VAL A 52 13.00 -6.51 -5.33
N ILE A 53 13.61 -6.17 -6.47
CA ILE A 53 14.27 -7.11 -7.37
C ILE A 53 15.38 -7.87 -6.62
N GLY A 54 16.18 -7.17 -5.82
CA GLY A 54 17.23 -7.77 -5.00
C GLY A 54 16.70 -8.82 -4.02
N LYS A 55 15.55 -8.58 -3.36
CA LYS A 55 14.92 -9.56 -2.46
C LYS A 55 14.39 -10.79 -3.20
N PHE A 56 13.88 -10.63 -4.42
CA PHE A 56 13.46 -11.74 -5.27
C PHE A 56 14.65 -12.57 -5.74
N ILE A 57 15.70 -11.93 -6.24
CA ILE A 57 16.94 -12.61 -6.65
C ILE A 57 17.55 -13.36 -5.47
N LEU A 58 17.64 -12.73 -4.29
CA LEU A 58 18.15 -13.36 -3.08
C LEU A 58 17.33 -14.60 -2.69
N SER A 59 16.00 -14.55 -2.78
CA SER A 59 15.12 -15.70 -2.53
C SER A 59 15.37 -16.87 -3.50
N LEU A 60 15.61 -16.55 -4.78
CA LEU A 60 15.91 -17.54 -5.81
C LEU A 60 17.28 -18.17 -5.56
N CYS A 61 18.29 -17.36 -5.27
CA CYS A 61 19.63 -17.84 -4.92
C CYS A 61 19.61 -18.75 -3.68
N ILE A 62 18.89 -18.37 -2.61
CA ILE A 62 18.75 -19.20 -1.40
C ILE A 62 18.09 -20.54 -1.74
N SER A 63 17.03 -20.55 -2.55
CA SER A 63 16.35 -21.78 -2.97
C SER A 63 17.26 -22.69 -3.79
N LEU A 64 18.05 -22.12 -4.70
CA LEU A 64 19.06 -22.85 -5.48
C LEU A 64 20.14 -23.45 -4.57
N LEU A 65 20.68 -22.67 -3.62
CA LEU A 65 21.69 -23.14 -2.68
C LEU A 65 21.17 -24.29 -1.82
N VAL A 66 19.96 -24.17 -1.26
CA VAL A 66 19.33 -25.25 -0.46
C VAL A 66 19.18 -26.52 -1.28
N SER A 67 18.76 -26.40 -2.54
CA SER A 67 18.57 -27.54 -3.43
C SER A 67 19.90 -28.21 -3.82
N LEU A 68 20.95 -27.42 -4.04
CA LEU A 68 22.30 -27.93 -4.32
C LEU A 68 22.90 -28.63 -3.10
N ILE A 69 22.77 -28.05 -1.91
CA ILE A 69 23.23 -28.67 -0.65
C ILE A 69 22.52 -30.02 -0.46
N PHE A 70 21.20 -30.06 -0.61
CA PHE A 70 20.43 -31.31 -0.53
C PHE A 70 20.92 -32.35 -1.53
N PHE A 71 21.18 -31.95 -2.78
CA PHE A 71 21.73 -32.83 -3.81
C PHE A 71 23.08 -33.43 -3.42
N TYR A 72 24.04 -32.61 -2.99
CA TYR A 72 25.37 -33.09 -2.62
C TYR A 72 25.36 -33.99 -1.38
N SER A 73 24.52 -33.67 -0.38
CA SER A 73 24.41 -34.47 0.85
C SER A 73 23.68 -35.81 0.64
N SER A 74 22.69 -35.87 -0.27
CA SER A 74 21.89 -37.08 -0.52
C SER A 74 22.50 -38.04 -1.55
N LYS A 75 23.32 -37.52 -2.48
CA LYS A 75 24.02 -38.31 -3.51
C LYS A 75 24.75 -39.57 -2.99
N PRO A 76 25.49 -39.55 -1.86
CA PRO A 76 26.19 -40.74 -1.38
C PRO A 76 25.26 -41.83 -0.80
N PHE A 77 24.03 -41.49 -0.40
CA PHE A 77 23.10 -42.43 0.22
C PHE A 77 22.08 -43.00 -0.77
N ILE A 78 21.58 -42.18 -1.70
CA ILE A 78 20.47 -42.54 -2.59
C ILE A 78 20.68 -41.93 -4.00
N PRO A 79 21.62 -42.46 -4.81
CA PRO A 79 22.01 -41.85 -6.09
C PRO A 79 20.90 -41.85 -7.16
N ALA A 80 20.01 -42.85 -7.14
CA ALA A 80 18.90 -42.96 -8.09
C ALA A 80 17.83 -41.87 -7.92
N TYR A 81 17.70 -41.30 -6.72
CA TYR A 81 16.65 -40.33 -6.38
C TYR A 81 17.17 -38.90 -6.21
N ALA A 82 18.50 -38.72 -6.09
CA ALA A 82 19.11 -37.42 -5.87
C ALA A 82 18.76 -36.41 -6.97
N SER A 83 18.78 -36.79 -8.25
CA SER A 83 18.43 -35.87 -9.36
C SER A 83 16.94 -35.52 -9.42
N MET A 84 16.05 -36.48 -9.13
CA MET A 84 14.59 -36.26 -9.14
C MET A 84 14.11 -35.39 -7.96
N SER A 85 14.83 -35.41 -6.85
CA SER A 85 14.49 -34.66 -5.64
C SER A 85 14.81 -33.16 -5.72
N VAL A 86 15.81 -32.74 -6.52
CA VAL A 86 16.21 -31.33 -6.66
C VAL A 86 15.07 -30.38 -7.06
N PRO A 87 14.32 -30.64 -8.15
CA PRO A 87 13.22 -29.75 -8.53
C PRO A 87 12.11 -29.69 -7.48
N LEU A 88 11.87 -30.80 -6.76
CA LEU A 88 10.88 -30.86 -5.69
C LEU A 88 11.31 -30.01 -4.49
N VAL A 89 12.56 -30.14 -4.05
CA VAL A 89 13.12 -29.33 -2.95
C VAL A 89 13.16 -27.86 -3.32
N PHE A 90 13.57 -27.53 -4.55
CA PHE A 90 13.55 -26.16 -5.05
C PHE A 90 12.15 -25.56 -5.10
N ALA A 91 11.17 -26.31 -5.62
CA ALA A 91 9.78 -25.87 -5.66
C ALA A 91 9.20 -25.70 -4.26
N ALA A 92 9.48 -26.62 -3.34
CA ALA A 92 9.06 -26.52 -1.95
C ALA A 92 9.68 -25.29 -1.26
N SER A 93 10.99 -25.08 -1.40
CA SER A 93 11.66 -23.93 -0.79
C SER A 93 11.15 -22.60 -1.35
N MET A 94 10.94 -22.53 -2.67
CA MET A 94 10.33 -21.36 -3.32
C MET A 94 8.93 -21.10 -2.76
N PHE A 95 8.09 -22.13 -2.66
CA PHE A 95 6.73 -22.00 -2.13
C PHE A 95 6.74 -21.50 -0.69
N PHE A 96 7.55 -22.08 0.20
CA PHE A 96 7.68 -21.62 1.58
C PHE A 96 8.15 -20.16 1.69
N ILE A 97 9.11 -19.74 0.88
CA ILE A 97 9.56 -18.34 0.89
C ILE A 97 8.46 -17.39 0.42
N VAL A 98 7.72 -17.76 -0.63
CA VAL A 98 6.56 -16.97 -1.10
C VAL A 98 5.52 -16.82 0.01
N LEU A 99 5.22 -17.89 0.75
CA LEU A 99 4.30 -17.83 1.89
C LEU A 99 4.79 -16.88 2.99
N ILE A 100 6.08 -16.94 3.35
CA ILE A 100 6.67 -16.06 4.37
C ILE A 100 6.62 -14.59 3.92
N ARG A 101 6.79 -14.33 2.61
CA ARG A 101 6.82 -12.98 2.03
C ARG A 101 5.48 -12.47 1.55
N ALA A 102 4.40 -13.23 1.69
CA ALA A 102 3.07 -12.88 1.20
C ALA A 102 2.59 -11.49 1.65
N ARG A 103 2.85 -11.10 2.90
CA ARG A 103 2.49 -9.76 3.42
C ARG A 103 3.15 -8.64 2.61
N ALA A 104 4.47 -8.74 2.41
CA ALA A 104 5.24 -7.75 1.67
C ALA A 104 4.84 -7.69 0.20
N ILE A 105 4.57 -8.86 -0.41
CA ILE A 105 4.10 -8.96 -1.79
C ILE A 105 2.76 -8.24 -1.95
N LEU A 106 1.79 -8.49 -1.07
CA LEU A 106 0.47 -7.85 -1.13
C LEU A 106 0.56 -6.32 -0.97
N VAL A 107 1.30 -5.83 0.03
CA VAL A 107 1.50 -4.38 0.22
C VAL A 107 2.15 -3.77 -1.01
N TRP A 108 3.13 -4.44 -1.60
CA TRP A 108 3.81 -3.97 -2.79
C TRP A 108 2.89 -3.89 -4.01
N ILE A 109 2.05 -4.90 -4.23
CA ILE A 109 1.03 -4.89 -5.29
C ILE A 109 0.07 -3.69 -5.11
N ILE A 110 -0.36 -3.40 -3.87
CA ILE A 110 -1.23 -2.26 -3.60
C ILE A 110 -0.50 -0.93 -3.86
N ARG A 111 0.79 -0.80 -3.52
CA ARG A 111 1.57 0.41 -3.81
C ARG A 111 1.77 0.63 -5.30
N ILE A 112 1.96 -0.43 -6.08
CA ILE A 112 1.96 -0.37 -7.55
C ILE A 112 0.62 0.14 -8.05
N TYR A 113 -0.48 -0.46 -7.57
CA TYR A 113 -1.82 0.02 -7.90
C TYR A 113 -1.98 1.52 -7.60
N GLN A 114 -1.55 1.99 -6.41
CA GLN A 114 -1.62 3.42 -6.06
C GLN A 114 -0.80 4.32 -6.99
N ARG A 115 0.26 3.81 -7.61
CA ARG A 115 1.13 4.56 -8.53
C ARG A 115 0.57 4.63 -9.96
N PHE A 116 -0.01 3.53 -10.45
CA PHE A 116 -0.50 3.44 -11.83
C PHE A 116 -1.99 3.73 -11.98
N ALA A 117 -2.78 3.63 -10.90
CA ALA A 117 -4.19 3.93 -10.93
C ALA A 117 -4.44 5.43 -11.19
N PRO A 118 -5.37 5.79 -12.09
CA PRO A 118 -5.78 7.17 -12.32
C PRO A 118 -6.29 7.83 -11.03
N LEU A 119 -6.03 9.13 -10.87
CA LEU A 119 -6.52 9.92 -9.72
C LEU A 119 -8.05 9.85 -9.61
N GLU A 120 -8.76 9.97 -10.74
CA GLU A 120 -10.21 9.86 -10.81
C GLU A 120 -10.78 8.57 -10.21
N LEU A 121 -10.03 7.46 -10.25
CA LEU A 121 -10.45 6.21 -9.64
C LEU A 121 -10.20 6.21 -8.13
N ARG A 122 -9.10 6.83 -7.70
CA ARG A 122 -8.68 6.90 -6.30
C ARG A 122 -9.51 7.91 -5.49
N ASP A 123 -10.04 8.95 -6.14
CA ASP A 123 -10.91 9.96 -5.55
C ASP A 123 -12.33 9.46 -5.28
N LYS A 124 -12.79 8.39 -5.95
CA LYS A 124 -14.12 7.78 -5.73
C LYS A 124 -14.26 7.08 -4.38
N CYS A 125 -13.19 6.97 -3.61
CA CYS A 125 -13.23 6.33 -2.30
C CYS A 125 -13.98 7.21 -1.28
N ARG A 126 -15.12 6.72 -0.79
CA ARG A 126 -16.01 7.42 0.15
C ARG A 126 -15.52 7.47 1.60
N TYR A 127 -14.40 6.80 1.89
CA TYR A 127 -13.93 6.60 3.26
C TYR A 127 -12.49 7.06 3.46
N GLU A 128 -12.19 7.53 4.67
CA GLU A 128 -10.85 7.92 5.09
C GLU A 128 -10.32 7.00 6.20
N PRO A 129 -9.14 6.38 6.01
CA PRO A 129 -8.25 6.46 4.85
C PRO A 129 -8.80 5.69 3.64
N SER A 130 -8.23 5.93 2.44
CA SER A 130 -8.69 5.26 1.21
C SER A 130 -8.74 3.73 1.34
N CYS A 131 -9.61 3.04 0.59
CA CYS A 131 -9.70 1.57 0.62
C CYS A 131 -8.34 0.89 0.39
N SER A 132 -7.49 1.46 -0.47
CA SER A 132 -6.12 0.95 -0.71
C SER A 132 -5.21 1.12 0.51
N MET A 133 -5.31 2.25 1.20
CA MET A 133 -4.54 2.53 2.41
C MET A 133 -5.04 1.70 3.60
N TYR A 134 -6.36 1.60 3.77
CA TYR A 134 -7.00 0.70 4.73
C TYR A 134 -6.51 -0.74 4.52
N MET A 135 -6.45 -1.20 3.27
CA MET A 135 -5.98 -2.56 2.97
C MET A 135 -4.50 -2.76 3.35
N ILE A 136 -3.63 -1.77 3.11
CA ILE A 136 -2.23 -1.81 3.56
C ILE A 136 -2.17 -1.91 5.09
N GLN A 137 -2.84 -1.01 5.80
CA GLN A 137 -2.88 -0.99 7.28
C GLN A 137 -3.45 -2.30 7.85
N ALA A 138 -4.50 -2.85 7.22
CA ALA A 138 -5.10 -4.11 7.64
C ALA A 138 -4.14 -5.30 7.42
N ILE A 139 -3.39 -5.34 6.32
CA ILE A 139 -2.38 -6.38 6.04
C ILE A 139 -1.22 -6.28 7.02
N GLU A 140 -0.78 -5.07 7.35
CA GLU A 140 0.29 -4.84 8.33
C GLU A 140 -0.14 -5.26 9.74
N LYS A 141 -1.36 -4.93 10.16
CA LYS A 141 -1.90 -5.21 11.50
C LYS A 141 -2.35 -6.66 11.69
N TYR A 142 -3.06 -7.24 10.72
CA TYR A 142 -3.72 -8.56 10.84
C TYR A 142 -3.08 -9.67 10.00
N GLY A 143 -2.05 -9.35 9.21
CA GLY A 143 -1.40 -10.28 8.30
C GLY A 143 -2.11 -10.43 6.95
N ALA A 144 -1.50 -11.21 6.04
CA ALA A 144 -1.89 -11.30 4.64
C ALA A 144 -3.37 -11.71 4.44
N VAL A 145 -3.80 -12.82 5.05
CA VAL A 145 -5.13 -13.39 4.81
C VAL A 145 -6.23 -12.54 5.44
N LYS A 146 -6.11 -12.24 6.73
CA LYS A 146 -7.13 -11.48 7.48
C LYS A 146 -7.16 -10.00 7.07
N GLY A 147 -5.99 -9.40 6.81
CA GLY A 147 -5.91 -8.04 6.32
C GLY A 147 -6.55 -7.88 4.93
N LEU A 148 -6.28 -8.83 4.02
CA LEU A 148 -6.89 -8.83 2.70
C LEU A 148 -8.41 -9.01 2.77
N SER A 149 -8.92 -9.91 3.61
CA SER A 149 -10.37 -10.11 3.74
C SER A 149 -11.10 -8.88 4.29
N LEU A 150 -10.51 -8.19 5.28
CA LEU A 150 -11.02 -6.92 5.81
C LEU A 150 -11.00 -5.82 4.74
N GLY A 151 -9.89 -5.69 4.01
CA GLY A 151 -9.77 -4.73 2.92
C GLY A 151 -10.77 -4.97 1.79
N ILE A 152 -10.99 -6.22 1.38
CA ILE A 152 -11.97 -6.57 0.33
C ILE A 152 -13.40 -6.28 0.82
N ARG A 153 -13.71 -6.65 2.07
CA ARG A 153 -15.00 -6.33 2.68
C ARG A 153 -15.23 -4.82 2.72
N ARG A 154 -14.17 -4.05 3.00
CA ARG A 154 -14.22 -2.59 2.96
C ARG A 154 -14.45 -2.03 1.57
N LEU A 155 -13.73 -2.55 0.57
CA LEU A 155 -13.88 -2.16 -0.84
C LEU A 155 -15.30 -2.39 -1.35
N ARG A 156 -15.90 -3.53 -1.00
CA ARG A 156 -17.31 -3.83 -1.34
C ARG A 156 -18.28 -2.83 -0.72
N ARG A 157 -18.12 -2.51 0.56
CA ARG A 157 -18.92 -1.47 1.24
C ARG A 157 -18.74 -0.13 0.52
N CYS A 158 -17.50 0.28 0.28
CA CYS A 158 -17.18 1.54 -0.39
C CYS A 158 -17.76 1.66 -1.82
N ASN A 159 -18.03 0.54 -2.52
CA ASN A 159 -18.67 0.59 -3.84
C ASN A 159 -20.19 0.71 -3.77
N ILE A 160 -20.83 0.21 -2.70
CA ILE A 160 -22.31 0.17 -2.59
C ILE A 160 -22.83 1.27 -1.64
N THR A 161 -22.31 1.39 -0.42
CA THR A 161 -22.86 2.26 0.63
C THR A 161 -21.83 2.99 1.50
N GLY A 162 -22.27 4.04 2.18
CA GLY A 162 -21.57 4.68 3.30
C GLY A 162 -20.55 5.76 2.92
N GLY A 163 -19.81 6.21 3.93
CA GLY A 163 -18.73 7.19 3.82
C GLY A 163 -18.23 7.66 5.18
N GLY A 164 -17.09 8.35 5.23
CA GLY A 164 -16.47 8.89 6.46
C GLY A 164 -15.26 8.11 6.98
N TYR A 165 -14.96 8.22 8.27
CA TYR A 165 -13.75 7.64 8.87
C TYR A 165 -13.93 6.17 9.29
N ASP A 166 -12.98 5.29 8.93
CA ASP A 166 -12.90 3.89 9.41
C ASP A 166 -11.47 3.37 9.25
N TYR A 167 -10.86 2.97 10.36
CA TYR A 167 -9.50 2.46 10.43
C TYR A 167 -9.53 0.99 10.84
N PRO A 168 -8.61 0.15 10.30
CA PRO A 168 -8.53 -1.25 10.65
C PRO A 168 -8.00 -1.46 12.07
#